data_AF-E0NZK3-F1
#
_entry.id   AF-E0NZK3-F1
#
_cell.length_a   1.000
_cell.length_b   1.000
_cell.length_c   1.000
_cell.angle_alpha   90.00
_cell.angle_beta   90.00
_cell.angle_gamma   90.00
#
_symmetry.space_group_name_H-M   'P 1'
#
loop_
_entity.id
_entity.type
_entity.pdbx_description
1 polymer ?
#
loop_
_entity_poly.entity_id
_entity_poly.type
_entity_poly.pdbx_seq_one_letter_code
_entity_poly.pdbx_strand_id
1 'polypeptide(L)'
;MAHSGQRSECDSRYLYEQEGLEMREIKFRAWDSAKKIMRSVANIYTHSRSVFVLVREAAGGPPELIRTECLMQYIGAKDKNGVEIYEGDILLDDFAEEYYIVKFFDGAFIAEYDGVIYDLADVALITAVVGNIYENPELVSNETDT
;
A
#
# COMPACT_ATOMS: atom_id res chain seq x y z
N MET A 1 -38.49 0.08 -24.69
CA MET A 1 -38.50 -1.05 -23.72
C MET A 1 -37.11 -1.17 -23.17
N ALA A 2 -36.91 -0.77 -21.91
CA ALA A 2 -35.61 -0.86 -21.25
C ALA A 2 -35.41 -2.31 -20.80
N HIS A 3 -34.33 -2.95 -21.28
CA HIS A 3 -33.88 -4.21 -20.72
C HIS A 3 -33.31 -3.94 -19.33
N SER A 4 -34.11 -4.20 -18.30
CA SER A 4 -33.62 -4.36 -16.94
C SER A 4 -32.74 -5.61 -16.90
N GLY A 5 -31.43 -5.42 -17.06
CA GLY A 5 -30.46 -6.47 -16.84
C GLY A 5 -30.51 -6.88 -15.36
N GLN A 6 -30.97 -8.10 -15.08
CA GLN A 6 -30.80 -8.70 -13.76
C GLN A 6 -29.30 -8.80 -13.49
N ARG A 7 -28.79 -7.98 -12.55
CA ARG A 7 -27.45 -8.17 -11.98
C ARG A 7 -27.46 -9.51 -11.24
N SER A 8 -26.49 -10.37 -11.54
CA SER A 8 -26.41 -11.73 -11.00
C SER A 8 -26.10 -11.73 -9.50
N GLU A 9 -26.77 -12.58 -8.72
CA GLU A 9 -26.53 -12.83 -7.29
C GLU A 9 -25.10 -13.32 -6.96
N CYS A 10 -24.27 -13.59 -7.96
CA CYS A 10 -22.87 -14.01 -7.79
C CYS A 10 -21.89 -12.83 -7.65
N ASP A 11 -22.36 -11.58 -7.70
CA ASP A 11 -21.54 -10.39 -7.52
C ASP A 11 -21.51 -10.01 -6.03
N SER A 12 -20.41 -10.35 -5.34
CA SER A 12 -20.24 -10.04 -3.91
C SER A 12 -20.40 -8.55 -3.62
N ARG A 13 -20.09 -7.68 -4.59
CA ARG A 13 -20.29 -6.23 -4.50
C ARG A 13 -21.76 -5.85 -4.21
N TYR A 14 -22.72 -6.61 -4.72
CA TYR A 14 -24.15 -6.35 -4.49
C TYR A 14 -24.58 -6.58 -3.03
N LEU A 15 -23.99 -7.57 -2.36
CA LEU A 15 -24.30 -7.85 -0.95
C LEU A 15 -23.74 -6.75 -0.03
N TYR A 16 -22.53 -6.28 -0.30
CA TYR A 16 -21.89 -5.22 0.47
C TYR A 16 -22.59 -3.86 0.31
N GLU A 17 -23.00 -3.51 -0.91
CA GLU A 17 -23.75 -2.28 -1.20
C GLU A 17 -25.10 -2.22 -0.45
N GLN A 18 -25.77 -3.35 -0.23
CA GLN A 18 -27.03 -3.41 0.53
C GLN A 18 -26.86 -3.20 2.04
N GLU A 19 -25.68 -3.54 2.58
CA GLU A 19 -25.34 -3.38 3.99
C GLU A 19 -24.60 -2.06 4.29
N GLY A 20 -24.37 -1.22 3.26
CA GLY A 20 -23.61 0.02 3.39
C GLY A 20 -22.12 -0.20 3.65
N LEU A 21 -21.61 -1.38 3.32
CA LEU A 21 -20.20 -1.74 3.43
C LEU A 21 -19.55 -1.55 2.05
N GLU A 22 -18.43 -0.82 2.00
CA GLU A 22 -17.65 -0.68 0.77
C GLU A 22 -16.48 -1.66 0.79
N MET A 23 -16.28 -2.40 -0.30
CA MET A 23 -15.08 -3.23 -0.42
C MET A 23 -13.85 -2.32 -0.50
N ARG A 24 -12.85 -2.61 0.33
CA ARG A 24 -11.54 -1.95 0.25
C ARG A 24 -10.99 -2.02 -1.17
N GLU A 25 -10.48 -0.89 -1.65
CA GLU A 25 -9.76 -0.84 -2.92
C GLU A 25 -8.49 -1.69 -2.87
N ILE A 26 -8.28 -2.53 -3.88
CA ILE A 26 -7.10 -3.37 -4.03
C ILE A 26 -6.20 -2.76 -5.10
N LYS A 27 -5.13 -2.09 -4.66
CA LYS A 27 -4.10 -1.51 -5.52
C LYS A 27 -2.71 -1.76 -4.94
N PHE A 28 -1.72 -1.68 -5.81
CA PHE A 28 -0.34 -1.97 -5.49
C PHE A 28 0.60 -0.93 -6.10
N ARG A 29 1.74 -0.75 -5.45
CA ARG A 29 2.92 -0.08 -6.00
C ARG A 29 4.12 -1.02 -5.91
N ALA A 30 5.12 -0.79 -6.75
CA ALA A 30 6.31 -1.60 -6.79
C ALA A 30 7.56 -0.74 -6.78
N TRP A 31 8.55 -1.14 -5.98
CA TRP A 31 9.87 -0.53 -6.03
C TRP A 31 10.66 -1.10 -7.21
N ASP A 32 11.11 -0.21 -8.11
CA ASP A 32 12.03 -0.54 -9.20
C ASP A 32 13.46 -0.27 -8.73
N SER A 33 14.13 -1.30 -8.21
CA SER A 33 15.48 -1.17 -7.64
C SER A 33 16.54 -0.79 -8.66
N ALA A 34 16.32 -1.05 -9.95
CA ALA A 34 17.26 -0.71 -11.02
C ALA A 34 17.21 0.79 -11.34
N LYS A 35 16.00 1.37 -11.37
CA LYS A 35 15.79 2.80 -11.60
C LYS A 35 15.75 3.63 -10.32
N LYS A 36 15.65 2.99 -9.15
CA LYS A 36 15.49 3.61 -7.83
C LYS A 36 14.28 4.55 -7.77
N ILE A 37 13.14 4.06 -8.25
CA ILE A 37 11.87 4.81 -8.26
C ILE A 37 10.68 3.93 -7.87
N MET A 38 9.69 4.52 -7.21
CA MET A 38 8.41 3.88 -6.95
C MET A 38 7.52 3.89 -8.22
N ARG A 39 6.92 2.75 -8.56
CA ARG A 39 6.08 2.58 -9.77
C ARG A 39 4.66 2.21 -9.39
N SER A 40 3.68 2.82 -10.07
CA SER A 40 2.29 2.39 -10.00
C SER A 40 2.10 1.09 -10.80
N VAL A 41 1.44 0.10 -10.20
CA VAL A 41 1.22 -1.22 -10.79
C VAL A 41 -0.16 -1.27 -11.46
N ALA A 42 -0.18 -1.60 -12.76
CA ALA A 42 -1.41 -1.81 -13.52
C ALA A 42 -1.85 -3.29 -13.54
N ASN A 43 -0.90 -4.22 -13.66
CA ASN A 43 -1.16 -5.66 -13.69
C ASN A 43 -0.06 -6.41 -12.96
N ILE A 44 -0.42 -7.53 -12.35
CA ILE A 44 0.49 -8.45 -11.64
C ILE A 44 0.42 -9.80 -12.36
N TYR A 45 1.58 -10.35 -12.70
CA TYR A 45 1.74 -11.69 -13.26
C TYR A 45 2.63 -12.50 -12.35
N THR A 46 2.14 -13.66 -11.92
CA THR A 46 2.93 -14.59 -11.12
C THR A 46 3.37 -15.76 -12.00
N HIS A 47 4.65 -16.11 -11.92
CA HIS A 47 5.17 -17.29 -12.61
C HIS A 47 6.18 -18.01 -11.72
N SER A 48 5.85 -19.25 -11.34
CA SER A 48 6.63 -20.04 -10.40
C SER A 48 6.84 -19.30 -9.06
N ARG A 49 8.03 -18.73 -8.84
CA ARG A 49 8.40 -17.94 -7.64
C ARG A 49 8.76 -16.50 -7.96
N SER A 50 8.37 -16.00 -9.13
CA SER A 50 8.63 -14.63 -9.55
C SER A 50 7.32 -13.86 -9.72
N VAL A 51 7.37 -12.58 -9.34
CA VAL A 51 6.32 -11.61 -9.59
C VAL A 51 6.83 -10.63 -10.65
N PHE A 52 6.03 -10.46 -11.70
CA PHE A 52 6.22 -9.44 -12.72
C PHE A 52 5.07 -8.45 -12.64
N VAL A 53 5.36 -7.18 -12.80
CA VAL A 53 4.36 -6.12 -12.80
C VAL A 53 4.44 -5.32 -14.08
N LEU A 54 3.28 -5.06 -14.66
CA LEU A 54 3.15 -4.06 -15.71
C LEU A 54 3.00 -2.70 -15.05
N VAL A 55 3.97 -1.83 -15.27
CA VAL A 55 4.01 -0.47 -14.72
C VAL A 55 3.86 0.54 -15.83
N ARG A 56 3.33 1.72 -15.49
CA ARG A 56 3.15 2.83 -16.43
C ARG A 56 4.00 4.00 -15.98
N GLU A 57 4.65 4.66 -16.94
CA GLU A 57 5.31 5.94 -16.72
C GLU A 57 4.27 7.05 -16.53
N ALA A 58 4.48 7.91 -15.53
CA ALA A 58 3.62 9.08 -15.33
C ALA A 58 3.63 10.02 -16.55
N ALA A 59 4.73 10.07 -17.30
CA ALA A 59 4.90 10.89 -18.50
C ALA A 59 4.30 10.28 -19.79
N GLY A 60 3.51 9.20 -19.71
CA GLY A 60 2.84 8.61 -20.88
C GLY A 60 3.72 7.74 -21.76
N GLY A 61 4.85 7.26 -21.25
CA GLY A 61 5.69 6.26 -21.93
C GLY A 61 4.99 4.90 -22.08
N PRO A 62 5.52 4.00 -22.94
CA PRO A 62 4.95 2.67 -23.10
C PRO A 62 4.96 1.91 -21.77
N PRO A 63 3.96 1.03 -21.52
CA PRO A 63 3.99 0.15 -20.36
C PRO A 63 5.25 -0.71 -20.35
N GLU A 64 5.82 -0.91 -19.18
CA GLU A 64 7.03 -1.71 -18.98
C GLU A 64 6.68 -2.91 -18.09
N LEU A 65 7.17 -4.09 -18.46
CA LEU A 65 7.07 -5.28 -17.63
C LEU A 65 8.37 -5.42 -16.84
N ILE A 66 8.30 -5.24 -15.53
CA ILE A 66 9.45 -5.39 -14.63
C ILE A 66 9.25 -6.59 -13.72
N ARG A 67 10.34 -7.29 -13.40
CA ARG A 67 10.35 -8.23 -12.27
C ARG A 67 10.54 -7.43 -10.99
N THR A 68 9.73 -7.67 -9.97
CA THR A 68 9.88 -7.02 -8.67
C THR A 68 9.85 -8.06 -7.55
N GLU A 69 10.63 -7.79 -6.51
CA GLU A 69 10.59 -8.51 -5.23
C GLU A 69 9.93 -7.67 -4.14
N CYS A 70 9.57 -6.42 -4.47
CA CYS A 70 9.12 -5.40 -3.54
C CYS A 70 7.76 -4.86 -4.02
N LEU A 71 6.72 -5.68 -3.88
CA LEU A 71 5.34 -5.30 -4.15
C LEU A 71 4.68 -4.87 -2.85
N MET A 72 4.14 -3.66 -2.81
CA MET A 72 3.50 -3.08 -1.62
C MET A 72 2.02 -2.85 -1.88
N GLN A 73 1.16 -3.31 -0.97
CA GLN A 73 -0.28 -3.16 -1.08
C GLN A 73 -0.77 -1.89 -0.39
N TYR A 74 -1.69 -1.17 -1.01
CA TYR A 74 -2.45 -0.10 -0.35
C TYR A 74 -3.32 -0.65 0.76
N ILE A 75 -3.28 -0.06 1.96
CA ILE A 75 -3.97 -0.57 3.15
C ILE A 75 -5.49 -0.29 3.18
N GLY A 76 -6.04 0.48 2.24
CA GLY A 76 -7.47 0.86 2.30
C GLY A 76 -7.77 2.11 3.12
N ALA A 77 -6.74 2.77 3.68
CA ALA A 77 -6.90 3.95 4.52
C ALA A 77 -5.93 5.06 4.10
N LYS A 78 -6.21 6.27 4.60
CA LYS A 78 -5.40 7.47 4.36
C LYS A 78 -4.91 8.01 5.68
N ASP A 79 -3.77 8.68 5.66
CA ASP A 79 -3.22 9.39 6.81
C ASP A 79 -4.02 10.66 7.13
N LYS A 80 -3.58 11.42 8.15
CA LYS A 80 -4.24 12.67 8.55
C LYS A 80 -4.29 13.74 7.45
N ASN A 81 -3.43 13.65 6.45
CA ASN A 81 -3.34 14.57 5.32
C ASN A 81 -4.09 14.06 4.08
N GLY A 82 -4.76 12.91 4.17
CA GLY A 82 -5.48 12.31 3.04
C GLY A 82 -4.58 11.58 2.04
N VAL A 83 -3.31 11.32 2.40
CA VAL A 83 -2.37 10.53 1.61
C VAL A 83 -2.66 9.06 1.84
N GLU A 84 -2.69 8.28 0.76
CA GLU A 84 -2.90 6.84 0.83
C GLU A 84 -1.73 6.13 1.48
N ILE A 85 -2.02 5.23 2.43
CA ILE A 85 -1.00 4.46 3.13
C ILE A 85 -0.84 3.09 2.47
N TYR A 86 0.40 2.69 2.22
CA TYR A 86 0.80 1.42 1.65
C TYR A 86 1.68 0.66 2.65
N GLU A 87 1.78 -0.66 2.47
CA GLU A 87 2.82 -1.46 3.11
C GLU A 87 4.21 -0.84 2.88
N GLY A 88 5.03 -0.83 3.93
CA GLY A 88 6.37 -0.25 3.91
C GLY A 88 6.42 1.28 3.97
N ASP A 89 5.28 1.98 4.06
CA ASP A 89 5.29 3.41 4.38
C ASP A 89 5.82 3.67 5.79
N ILE A 90 6.42 4.84 5.94
CA ILE A 90 6.92 5.38 7.19
C ILE A 90 5.99 6.52 7.59
N LEU A 91 5.36 6.38 8.75
CA LEU A 91 4.43 7.36 9.31
C LEU A 91 5.13 8.14 10.42
N LEU A 92 4.99 9.47 10.42
CA LEU A 92 5.53 10.35 11.46
C LEU A 92 4.39 10.88 12.33
N ASP A 93 4.53 10.68 13.65
CA ASP A 93 3.84 11.50 14.63
C ASP A 93 4.65 12.78 14.86
N ASP A 94 4.12 13.92 14.45
CA ASP A 94 4.77 15.23 14.58
C ASP A 94 4.77 15.79 16.00
N PHE A 95 3.95 15.24 16.90
CA PHE A 95 3.94 15.60 18.31
C PHE A 95 4.90 14.76 19.13
N ALA A 96 4.93 13.44 18.88
CA ALA A 96 5.79 12.51 19.60
C ALA A 96 7.20 12.39 18.98
N GLU A 97 7.39 12.86 17.74
CA GLU A 97 8.60 12.69 16.94
C GLU A 97 8.96 11.20 16.72
N GLU A 98 7.93 10.34 16.61
CA GLU A 98 8.06 8.90 16.45
C GLU A 98 7.79 8.46 15.00
N TYR A 99 8.58 7.49 14.53
CA TYR A 99 8.49 6.93 13.17
C TYR A 99 7.96 5.50 13.22
N TYR A 100 6.82 5.28 12.58
CA TYR A 100 6.16 3.98 12.51
C TYR A 100 6.33 3.37 11.12
N ILE A 101 6.60 2.07 11.04
CA ILE A 101 6.64 1.33 9.78
C ILE A 101 5.34 0.56 9.61
N VAL A 102 4.70 0.73 8.45
CA VAL A 102 3.51 -0.04 8.08
C VAL A 102 3.92 -1.42 7.61
N LYS A 103 3.39 -2.48 8.24
CA LYS A 103 3.71 -3.88 7.90
C LYS A 103 2.45 -4.71 7.74
N PHE A 104 2.53 -5.80 6.98
CA PHE A 104 1.54 -6.87 7.03
C PHE A 104 2.05 -7.99 7.94
N PHE A 105 1.37 -8.23 9.05
CA PHE A 105 1.75 -9.23 10.05
C PHE A 105 0.50 -9.91 10.62
N ASP A 106 0.55 -11.24 10.75
CA ASP A 106 -0.52 -12.08 11.29
C ASP A 106 -1.92 -11.79 10.70
N GLY A 107 -1.98 -11.59 9.38
CA GLY A 107 -3.23 -11.37 8.66
C GLY A 107 -3.78 -9.95 8.71
N ALA A 108 -3.07 -9.00 9.32
CA ALA A 108 -3.48 -7.61 9.43
C ALA A 108 -2.39 -6.63 8.98
N PHE A 109 -2.79 -5.42 8.60
CA PHE A 109 -1.85 -4.30 8.48
C PHE A 109 -1.69 -3.66 9.85
N ILE A 110 -0.44 -3.44 10.26
CA ILE A 110 -0.07 -2.89 11.56
C ILE A 110 0.89 -1.72 11.40
N ALA A 111 1.00 -0.88 12.43
CA ALA A 111 2.08 0.08 12.59
C ALA A 111 3.09 -0.49 13.61
N GLU A 112 4.38 -0.46 13.30
CA GLU A 112 5.42 -0.88 14.23
C GLU A 112 6.39 0.27 14.52
N TYR A 113 6.69 0.47 15.81
CA TYR A 113 7.73 1.38 16.28
C TYR A 113 8.56 0.65 17.34
N ASP A 114 9.88 0.58 17.13
CA ASP A 114 10.86 -0.06 18.02
C ASP A 114 10.47 -1.48 18.47
N GLY A 115 9.97 -2.30 17.54
CA GLY A 115 9.52 -3.67 17.79
C GLY A 115 8.15 -3.80 18.48
N VAL A 116 7.51 -2.69 18.81
CA VAL A 116 6.16 -2.66 19.39
C VAL A 116 5.13 -2.48 18.29
N ILE A 117 4.09 -3.33 18.31
CA ILE A 117 3.00 -3.34 17.34
C ILE A 117 1.83 -2.51 17.86
N TYR A 118 1.31 -1.63 17.01
CA TYR A 118 0.18 -0.76 17.25
C TYR A 118 -0.94 -1.02 16.23
N ASP A 119 -2.17 -0.69 16.63
CA ASP A 119 -3.29 -0.65 15.71
C ASP A 119 -3.06 0.47 14.68
N LEU A 120 -3.01 0.07 13.40
CA LEU A 120 -2.72 1.00 12.32
C LEU A 120 -3.84 2.03 12.12
N ALA A 121 -5.09 1.71 12.45
CA ALA A 121 -6.20 2.65 12.32
C ALA A 121 -6.05 3.80 13.30
N ASP A 122 -5.62 3.53 14.53
CA ASP A 122 -5.37 4.57 15.54
C ASP A 122 -4.17 5.43 15.15
N VAL A 123 -3.07 4.81 14.70
CA VAL A 123 -1.85 5.52 14.29
C VAL A 123 -2.10 6.39 13.05
N ALA A 124 -2.81 5.89 12.04
CA ALA A 124 -3.05 6.61 10.78
C ALA A 124 -3.80 7.94 10.97
N LEU A 125 -4.63 8.06 12.01
CA LEU A 125 -5.41 9.27 12.29
C LEU A 125 -4.57 10.44 12.81
N ILE A 126 -3.41 10.16 13.41
CA ILE A 126 -2.57 11.17 14.07
C ILE A 126 -1.22 11.36 13.37
N THR A 127 -0.86 10.46 12.46
CA THR A 127 0.42 10.48 11.74
C THR A 127 0.26 10.92 10.27
N ALA A 128 1.39 11.25 9.64
CA ALA A 128 1.49 11.52 8.21
C ALA A 128 2.53 10.63 7.55
N VAL A 129 2.29 10.21 6.31
CA VAL A 129 3.28 9.51 5.48
C VAL A 129 4.42 10.48 5.16
N VAL A 130 5.64 10.14 5.56
CA VAL A 130 6.85 10.95 5.32
C VAL A 130 7.85 10.29 4.37
N GLY A 131 7.64 9.02 4.04
CA GLY A 131 8.51 8.26 3.16
C GLY A 131 8.14 6.78 3.16
N ASN A 132 9.02 5.95 2.64
CA ASN A 132 8.91 4.50 2.74
C ASN A 132 10.29 3.86 2.89
N ILE A 133 10.32 2.60 3.33
CA ILE A 133 11.56 1.87 3.64
C ILE A 133 12.52 1.68 2.45
N TYR A 134 12.08 1.95 1.21
CA TYR A 134 12.92 1.82 0.01
C TYR A 134 13.49 3.15 -0.45
N GLU A 135 12.67 4.20 -0.49
CA GLU A 135 13.07 5.55 -0.90
C GLU A 135 13.75 6.33 0.23
N ASN A 136 13.43 6.00 1.49
CA ASN A 136 13.91 6.68 2.69
C ASN A 136 14.41 5.71 3.78
N PRO A 137 15.38 4.82 3.45
CA PRO A 137 15.91 3.88 4.44
C PRO A 137 16.53 4.58 5.66
N GLU A 138 17.03 5.81 5.51
CA GLU A 138 17.65 6.62 6.56
C GLU A 138 16.71 6.99 7.72
N LEU A 139 15.39 6.97 7.50
CA LEU A 139 14.40 7.32 8.52
C LEU A 139 14.14 6.19 9.52
N VAL A 140 14.55 4.97 9.20
CA VAL A 140 14.27 3.75 9.98
C VAL A 140 15.52 2.92 10.27
N SER A 141 16.66 3.30 9.70
CA SER A 141 17.96 2.73 10.05
C SER A 141 18.39 3.29 11.41
N ASN A 142 18.17 2.53 12.47
CA ASN A 142 18.84 2.72 13.74
C ASN A 142 20.33 2.36 13.59
N GLU A 143 21.08 3.11 12.78
CA GLU A 143 22.54 3.13 12.90
C GLU A 143 22.91 4.03 14.08
N THR A 144 22.63 3.54 15.29
CA THR A 144 23.58 3.73 16.38
C THR A 144 24.73 2.76 16.14
N ASP A 145 25.58 3.09 15.16
CA ASP A 145 26.94 2.56 15.08
C ASP A 145 27.63 3.01 16.38
N THR A 146 27.71 2.09 17.35
CA THR A 146 28.47 2.25 18.60
C THR A 146 29.53 1.17 18.66
#